data_AF-A0A9X8YQC5-F1
#
_entry.id   AF-A0A9X8YQC5-F1
#
_cell.length_a   1.000
_cell.length_b   1.000
_cell.length_c   1.000
_cell.angle_alpha   90.00
_cell.angle_beta   90.00
_cell.angle_gamma   90.00
#
_symmetry.space_group_name_H-M   'P 1'
#
loop_
_entity.id
_entity.type
_entity.pdbx_description
1 polymer ?
#
loop_
_entity_poly.entity_id
_entity_poly.type
_entity_poly.pdbx_seq_one_letter_code
_entity_poly.pdbx_strand_id
1 'polypeptide(L)'
;QARAKLQSVAEAIKSGRAKFADEAKQLSQDPGSAMQGGDLGWASPDIYDPAFRDALLKLSKGEISAPVHSSFGWHLIQLLDTRQVDKTDAAQKDRAYRMLFNRKFAE
;
A
#
# COMPACT_ATOMS: atom_id res chain seq x y z
N GLN A 1 -3.41 -4.46 -23.42
CA GLN A 1 -2.09 -5.13 -23.27
C GLN A 1 -1.59 -5.15 -21.83
N ALA A 2 -1.62 -4.02 -21.10
CA ALA A 2 -1.15 -3.94 -19.70
C ALA A 2 -1.77 -5.01 -18.76
N ARG A 3 -3.08 -5.21 -18.81
CA ARG A 3 -3.78 -6.24 -18.00
C ARG A 3 -3.22 -7.65 -18.23
N ALA A 4 -3.11 -8.08 -19.49
CA ALA A 4 -2.63 -9.42 -19.83
C ALA A 4 -1.19 -9.65 -19.35
N LYS A 5 -0.33 -8.62 -19.47
CA LYS A 5 1.05 -8.65 -18.96
C LYS A 5 1.08 -8.83 -17.44
N LEU A 6 0.25 -8.08 -16.70
CA LEU A 6 0.15 -8.26 -15.25
C LEU A 6 -0.43 -9.62 -14.85
N GLN A 7 -1.34 -10.21 -15.64
CA GLN A 7 -1.83 -11.57 -15.38
C GLN A 7 -0.69 -12.59 -15.50
N SER A 8 0.12 -12.53 -16.55
CA SER A 8 1.26 -13.44 -16.70
C SER A 8 2.28 -13.29 -15.58
N VAL A 9 2.51 -12.06 -15.12
CA VAL A 9 3.40 -11.77 -13.98
C VAL A 9 2.81 -12.34 -12.68
N ALA A 10 1.51 -12.15 -12.43
CA ALA A 10 0.84 -12.71 -11.27
C ALA A 10 0.95 -14.24 -11.21
N GLU A 11 0.78 -14.92 -12.34
CA GLU A 11 0.94 -16.37 -12.44
C GLU A 11 2.39 -16.84 -12.23
N ALA A 12 3.36 -16.10 -12.77
CA ALA A 12 4.78 -16.38 -12.56
C ALA A 12 5.16 -16.25 -11.07
N ILE A 13 4.65 -15.22 -10.39
CA ILE A 13 4.90 -15.01 -8.96
C ILE A 13 4.19 -16.08 -8.12
N LYS A 14 2.92 -16.39 -8.43
CA LYS A 14 2.16 -17.46 -7.73
C LYS A 14 2.79 -18.84 -7.88
N SER A 15 3.43 -19.11 -9.02
CA SER A 15 4.15 -20.37 -9.25
C SER A 15 5.60 -20.37 -8.74
N GLY A 16 6.06 -19.28 -8.12
CA GLY A 16 7.42 -19.15 -7.58
C GLY A 16 8.51 -19.00 -8.65
N ARG A 17 8.15 -18.83 -9.93
CA ARG A 17 9.09 -18.63 -11.05
C ARG A 17 9.70 -17.24 -11.06
N ALA A 18 9.00 -16.26 -10.50
CA ALA A 18 9.45 -14.88 -10.39
C ALA A 18 9.22 -14.34 -8.97
N LYS A 19 10.05 -13.40 -8.53
CA LYS A 19 9.83 -12.68 -7.28
C LYS A 19 9.11 -11.37 -7.58
N PHE A 20 8.12 -11.02 -6.75
CA PHE A 20 7.38 -9.76 -6.89
C PHE A 20 8.33 -8.55 -6.96
N ALA A 21 9.34 -8.53 -6.10
CA ALA A 21 10.30 -7.42 -6.04
C ALA A 21 11.12 -7.23 -7.33
N ASP A 22 11.45 -8.32 -8.04
CA ASP A 22 12.21 -8.26 -9.28
C ASP A 22 11.34 -7.73 -10.42
N GLU A 23 10.10 -8.22 -10.50
CA GLU A 23 9.09 -7.76 -11.47
C GLU A 23 8.70 -6.30 -11.22
N ALA A 24 8.57 -5.89 -9.96
CA ALA A 24 8.27 -4.52 -9.58
C ALA A 24 9.39 -3.55 -10.01
N LYS A 25 10.67 -3.93 -9.85
CA LYS A 25 11.80 -3.11 -10.33
C LYS A 25 11.81 -2.91 -11.85
N GLN A 26 11.33 -3.90 -12.60
CA GLN A 26 11.36 -3.87 -14.07
C GLN A 26 10.11 -3.23 -14.68
N LEU A 27 8.94 -3.41 -14.05
CA LEU A 27 7.64 -3.08 -14.64
C LEU A 27 6.90 -1.97 -13.92
N SER A 28 7.22 -1.67 -12.65
CA SER A 28 6.53 -0.63 -11.92
C SER A 28 6.85 0.74 -12.50
N GLN A 29 5.80 1.53 -12.75
CA GLN A 29 5.89 2.91 -13.21
C GLN A 29 5.89 3.92 -12.06
N ASP A 30 5.81 3.43 -10.81
CA ASP A 30 5.93 4.27 -9.62
C ASP A 30 7.41 4.33 -9.19
N PRO A 31 8.12 5.44 -9.42
CA PRO A 31 9.55 5.54 -9.13
C PRO A 31 9.88 5.40 -7.64
N GLY A 32 8.94 5.74 -6.75
CA GLY A 32 9.14 5.65 -5.30
C GLY A 32 9.21 4.20 -4.83
N SER A 33 8.27 3.36 -5.28
CA SER A 33 8.22 1.94 -4.91
C SER A 33 9.04 1.04 -5.83
N ALA A 34 9.19 1.36 -7.12
CA ALA A 34 9.87 0.50 -8.09
C ALA A 34 11.29 0.14 -7.65
N MET A 35 12.09 1.12 -7.21
CA MET A 35 13.46 0.89 -6.74
C MET A 35 13.52 0.02 -5.48
N GLN A 36 12.47 0.07 -4.65
CA GLN A 36 12.33 -0.74 -3.44
C GLN A 36 11.65 -2.09 -3.70
N GLY A 37 11.47 -2.49 -4.96
CA GLY A 37 10.81 -3.76 -5.29
C GLY A 37 9.29 -3.72 -5.07
N GLY A 38 8.68 -2.55 -5.24
CA GLY A 38 7.24 -2.34 -5.05
C GLY A 38 6.82 -2.21 -3.59
N ASP A 39 7.77 -2.10 -2.66
CA ASP A 39 7.46 -1.89 -1.25
C ASP A 39 6.92 -0.48 -1.03
N LEU A 40 5.73 -0.39 -0.44
CA LEU A 40 5.05 0.85 -0.07
C LEU A 40 5.16 1.14 1.43
N GLY A 41 5.83 0.26 2.18
CA GLY A 41 5.97 0.35 3.62
C GLY A 41 4.64 0.22 4.37
N TRP A 42 4.65 0.66 5.63
CA TRP A 42 3.44 0.66 6.45
C TRP A 42 2.59 1.90 6.15
N ALA A 43 1.50 1.67 5.43
CA ALA A 43 0.56 2.70 5.04
C ALA A 43 -0.85 2.40 5.56
N SER A 44 -1.61 3.47 5.74
CA SER A 44 -3.02 3.42 6.09
C SER A 44 -3.82 3.24 4.80
N PRO A 45 -4.75 2.27 4.69
CA PRO A 45 -5.41 1.94 3.42
C PRO A 45 -6.25 3.08 2.82
N ASP A 46 -6.59 4.08 3.62
CA ASP A 46 -7.27 5.32 3.26
C ASP A 46 -6.44 6.27 2.37
N ILE A 47 -5.12 6.10 2.31
CA ILE A 47 -4.26 6.94 1.45
C ILE A 47 -4.27 6.51 -0.02
N TYR A 48 -4.79 5.32 -0.30
CA TYR A 48 -4.77 4.73 -1.64
C TYR A 48 -6.07 5.01 -2.41
N ASP A 49 -5.98 4.90 -3.74
CA ASP A 49 -7.14 4.94 -4.63
C ASP A 49 -8.20 3.90 -4.20
N PRO A 50 -9.52 4.21 -4.29
CA PRO A 50 -10.57 3.31 -3.86
C PRO A 50 -10.48 1.91 -4.47
N ALA A 51 -10.12 1.78 -5.75
CA ALA A 51 -10.00 0.48 -6.39
C ALA A 51 -8.81 -0.32 -5.82
N PHE A 52 -7.70 0.36 -5.53
CA PHE A 52 -6.54 -0.24 -4.89
C PHE A 52 -6.88 -0.71 -3.47
N ARG A 53 -7.51 0.16 -2.69
CA ARG A 53 -7.95 -0.12 -1.31
C ARG A 53 -8.89 -1.31 -1.27
N ASP A 54 -9.91 -1.33 -2.10
CA ASP A 54 -10.93 -2.38 -2.10
C ASP A 54 -10.36 -3.73 -2.53
N ALA A 55 -9.35 -3.73 -3.40
CA ALA A 55 -8.59 -4.93 -3.72
C ALA A 55 -7.71 -5.38 -2.55
N LEU A 56 -6.99 -4.46 -1.91
CA LEU A 56 -6.13 -4.75 -0.75
C LEU A 56 -6.93 -5.33 0.43
N LEU A 57 -8.13 -4.82 0.69
CA LEU A 57 -9.03 -5.32 1.74
C LEU A 57 -9.58 -6.74 1.49
N LYS A 58 -9.52 -7.23 0.24
CA LYS A 58 -9.95 -8.59 -0.13
C LYS A 58 -8.82 -9.59 -0.07
N LEU A 59 -7.57 -9.15 0.07
CA LEU A 59 -6.41 -10.03 0.11
C LEU A 59 -6.16 -10.57 1.50
N SER A 60 -5.72 -11.82 1.54
CA SER A 60 -5.11 -12.42 2.72
C SER A 60 -3.63 -12.05 2.81
N LYS A 61 -3.04 -12.15 4.01
CA LYS A 61 -1.60 -11.97 4.19
C LYS A 61 -0.80 -12.92 3.28
N GLY A 62 0.14 -12.37 2.52
CA GLY A 62 0.95 -13.04 1.52
C GLY A 62 0.29 -13.18 0.14
N GLU A 63 -1.00 -12.85 0.00
CA GLU A 63 -1.75 -13.04 -1.23
C GLU A 63 -1.50 -11.93 -2.25
N ILE A 64 -1.60 -12.29 -3.53
CA ILE A 64 -1.46 -11.39 -4.68
C ILE A 64 -2.80 -11.26 -5.40
N SER A 65 -3.22 -10.02 -5.65
CA SER A 65 -4.46 -9.69 -6.33
C SER A 65 -4.48 -10.09 -7.80
N ALA A 66 -5.68 -10.11 -8.38
CA ALA A 66 -5.81 -9.95 -9.83
C ALA A 66 -5.35 -8.52 -10.23
N PRO A 67 -5.04 -8.25 -11.51
CA PRO A 67 -4.75 -6.90 -11.96
C PRO A 67 -5.90 -5.93 -11.65
N VAL A 68 -5.59 -4.88 -10.91
CA VAL A 68 -6.53 -3.86 -10.45
C VAL A 68 -6.39 -2.63 -11.32
N HIS A 69 -7.51 -2.09 -11.80
CA HIS A 69 -7.52 -0.83 -12.52
C HIS A 69 -7.87 0.31 -11.56
N SER A 70 -6.96 1.27 -11.42
CA SER A 70 -7.13 2.49 -10.63
C SER A 70 -7.07 3.73 -11.53
N SER A 71 -7.24 4.91 -10.95
CA SER A 71 -7.01 6.20 -11.65
C SER A 71 -5.59 6.37 -12.21
N PHE A 72 -4.60 5.66 -11.66
CA PHE A 72 -3.19 5.68 -12.08
C PHE A 72 -2.84 4.57 -13.09
N GLY A 73 -3.81 3.73 -13.47
CA GLY A 73 -3.63 2.65 -14.44
C GLY A 73 -3.79 1.26 -13.82
N TRP A 74 -2.95 0.31 -14.25
CA TRP A 74 -3.07 -1.09 -13.83
C TRP A 74 -2.01 -1.45 -12.79
N HIS A 75 -2.46 -2.09 -11.70
CA HIS A 75 -1.62 -2.46 -10.57
C HIS A 75 -1.77 -3.94 -10.24
N LEU A 76 -0.69 -4.54 -9.77
CA LEU A 76 -0.68 -5.84 -9.12
C LEU A 76 -0.33 -5.62 -7.65
N ILE A 77 -1.16 -6.10 -6.74
CA ILE A 77 -1.06 -5.78 -5.31
C ILE A 77 -0.72 -7.04 -4.55
N GLN A 78 0.27 -6.97 -3.66
CA GLN A 78 0.58 -8.04 -2.71
C GLN A 78 0.42 -7.52 -1.29
N LEU A 79 -0.37 -8.21 -0.47
CA LEU A 79 -0.50 -7.86 0.93
C LEU A 79 0.62 -8.54 1.74
N LEU A 80 1.64 -7.80 2.16
CA LEU A 80 2.76 -8.37 2.91
C LEU A 80 2.38 -8.64 4.37
N ASP A 81 1.76 -7.66 5.03
CA ASP A 81 1.33 -7.78 6.42
C ASP A 81 0.25 -6.76 6.77
N THR A 82 -0.44 -7.00 7.88
CA THR A 82 -1.44 -6.11 8.44
C THR A 82 -1.16 -5.90 9.92
N ARG A 83 -1.21 -4.66 10.39
CA ARG A 83 -1.06 -4.35 11.82
C ARG A 83 -2.19 -3.44 12.26
N GLN A 84 -2.72 -3.73 13.44
CA GLN A 84 -3.61 -2.80 14.13
C GLN A 84 -2.74 -1.84 14.94
N VAL A 85 -2.83 -0.55 14.64
CA VAL A 85 -2.17 0.48 15.43
C VAL A 85 -3.25 1.15 16.26
N ASP A 86 -3.13 1.06 17.58
CA ASP A 86 -3.99 1.81 18.48
C ASP A 86 -3.65 3.30 18.37
N LYS A 87 -4.46 4.05 17.62
CA LYS A 87 -4.28 5.48 17.41
C LYS A 87 -4.68 6.32 18.63
N THR A 88 -5.13 5.70 19.72
CA THR A 88 -5.56 6.42 20.93
C THR A 88 -4.40 7.25 21.49
N ASP A 89 -3.18 6.71 21.56
CA ASP A 89 -2.03 7.44 22.13
C ASP A 89 -1.58 8.64 21.30
N ALA A 90 -1.53 8.52 19.97
CA ALA A 90 -1.15 9.62 19.09
C ALA A 90 -2.19 10.74 19.13
N ALA A 91 -3.48 10.38 19.09
CA ALA A 91 -4.57 11.35 19.19
C ALA A 91 -4.64 12.03 20.57
N GLN A 92 -4.31 11.31 21.65
CA GLN A 92 -4.23 11.87 23.01
C GLN A 92 -3.08 12.86 23.13
N LYS A 93 -1.89 12.54 22.59
CA LYS A 93 -0.74 13.46 22.56
C LYS A 93 -1.02 14.74 21.78
N ASP A 94 -1.65 14.63 20.61
CA ASP A 94 -2.04 15.80 19.81
C ASP A 94 -3.06 16.69 20.54
N ARG A 95 -4.05 16.08 21.23
CA ARG A 95 -4.99 16.84 22.07
C ARG A 95 -4.28 17.55 23.22
N ALA A 96 -3.40 16.85 23.93
CA ALA A 96 -2.64 17.42 25.04
C ALA A 96 -1.75 18.59 24.58
N TYR A 97 -1.08 18.44 23.42
CA TYR A 97 -0.25 19.49 22.85
C TYR A 97 -1.08 20.72 22.44
N ARG A 98 -2.23 20.53 21.80
CA ARG A 98 -3.16 21.63 21.45
C ARG A 98 -3.72 22.34 22.69
N MET A 99 -4.04 21.61 23.76
CA MET A 99 -4.48 22.19 25.02
C MET A 99 -3.40 23.06 25.67
N LEU A 100 -2.15 22.57 25.72
CA LEU A 100 -1.01 23.33 26.25
C LEU A 100 -0.68 24.56 25.40
N PHE A 101 -0.70 24.41 24.08
CA PHE A 101 -0.48 25.50 23.14
C PHE A 101 -1.54 26.60 23.31
N ASN A 102 -2.83 26.27 23.27
CA ASN A 102 -3.91 27.25 23.46
C ASN A 102 -3.82 27.99 24.80
N ARG A 103 -3.36 27.31 25.87
CA ARG A 103 -3.19 27.92 27.18
C ARG A 103 -2.03 28.93 27.21
N LYS A 104 -0.92 28.65 26.50
CA LYS A 104 0.23 29.56 26.38
C LYS A 104 -0.01 30.78 25.50
N PHE A 105 -0.97 30.72 24.57
CA PHE A 105 -1.28 31.82 23.64
C PHE A 105 -2.49 32.66 24.09
N ALA A 106 -3.15 32.28 25.19
CA ALA A 106 -4.27 33.01 25.78
C ALA A 106 -3.85 33.95 26.93
N GLU A 107 -2.56 34.01 27.25
CA GLU A 107 -1.90 35.04 28.10
C GLU A 107 -1.19 36.06 27.20
#